data_AF-A0A7S2JDJ7-F1
#
_entry.id   AF-A0A7S2JDJ7-F1
#
_cell.length_a   1.000
_cell.length_b   1.000
_cell.length_c   1.000
_cell.angle_alpha   90.00
_cell.angle_beta   90.00
_cell.angle_gamma   90.00
#
_symmetry.space_group_name_H-M   'P 1'
#
loop_
_entity.id
_entity.type
_entity.pdbx_description
1 polymer ?
#
loop_
_entity_poly.entity_id
_entity_poly.type
_entity_poly.pdbx_seq_one_letter_code
_entity_poly.pdbx_strand_id
1 'polypeptide(L)'
;GPRFGPLVFESMQKAFDLMPFACVVGGRALVVHGGIGKGTWRLNQLRAIKRPVTGDDLLRPGMEWVNDILWSDPIEDDADEQLIFGVHESPRSSKTHDISTFAWNVTKTFCARNGLSLIIRSHQAKKNGRGFDIMHESLLVRVFSARDYERNGNDGAVLLLSKEDDGLVTVRPQVLRSLAKARQSAAGLLRPQDGVGQGTESGALTERPGKKTELKMER
;
A
#
# COMPACT_ATOMS: atom_id res chain seq x y z
N GLY A 1 -28.04 17.07 -9.80
CA GLY A 1 -29.45 17.52 -9.64
C GLY A 1 -30.37 16.33 -9.44
N PRO A 2 -31.60 16.52 -8.92
CA PRO A 2 -32.49 15.43 -8.48
C PRO A 2 -32.86 14.42 -9.57
N ARG A 3 -32.91 14.85 -10.83
CA ARG A 3 -33.25 14.00 -11.98
C ARG A 3 -32.14 13.03 -12.40
N PHE A 4 -30.91 13.54 -12.55
CA PHE A 4 -29.78 12.75 -13.08
C PHE A 4 -28.86 12.19 -12.00
N GLY A 5 -28.86 12.78 -10.80
CA GLY A 5 -28.01 12.35 -9.69
C GLY A 5 -28.19 10.87 -9.33
N PRO A 6 -29.44 10.41 -9.07
CA PRO A 6 -29.71 9.01 -8.77
C PRO A 6 -29.31 8.06 -9.92
N LEU A 7 -29.59 8.43 -11.17
CA LEU A 7 -29.25 7.62 -12.34
C LEU A 7 -27.73 7.45 -12.52
N VAL A 8 -26.97 8.54 -12.35
CA VAL A 8 -25.51 8.50 -12.42
C VAL A 8 -24.94 7.67 -11.27
N PHE A 9 -25.46 7.85 -10.05
CA PHE A 9 -25.04 7.07 -8.90
C PHE A 9 -25.27 5.57 -9.13
N GLU A 10 -26.48 5.17 -9.53
CA GLU A 10 -26.80 3.77 -9.83
C GLU A 10 -25.91 3.20 -10.95
N SER A 11 -25.62 4.01 -11.98
CA SER A 11 -24.72 3.60 -13.07
C SER A 11 -23.29 3.38 -12.58
N MET A 12 -22.80 4.20 -11.64
CA MET A 12 -21.48 4.02 -11.02
C MET A 12 -21.45 2.76 -10.14
N GLN A 13 -22.51 2.49 -9.37
CA GLN A 13 -22.60 1.26 -8.56
C GLN A 13 -22.50 0.01 -9.45
N LYS A 14 -23.26 -0.03 -10.55
CA LYS A 14 -23.19 -1.14 -11.53
C LYS A 14 -21.80 -1.30 -12.15
N ALA A 15 -21.09 -0.19 -12.37
CA ALA A 15 -19.70 -0.24 -12.83
C ALA A 15 -18.76 -0.80 -11.77
N PHE A 16 -18.95 -0.44 -10.50
CA PHE A 16 -18.16 -0.96 -9.38
C PHE A 16 -18.37 -2.46 -9.14
N ASP A 17 -19.59 -2.96 -9.30
CA ASP A 17 -19.89 -4.39 -9.18
C ASP A 17 -19.13 -5.26 -10.21
N LEU A 18 -18.64 -4.66 -11.29
CA LEU A 18 -17.86 -5.32 -12.34
C LEU A 18 -16.33 -5.23 -12.15
N MET A 19 -15.85 -4.45 -11.18
CA MET A 19 -14.42 -4.22 -10.99
C MET A 19 -13.69 -5.48 -10.52
N PRO A 20 -12.42 -5.66 -10.93
CA PRO A 20 -11.57 -6.72 -10.39
C PRO A 20 -11.13 -6.42 -8.97
N PHE A 21 -11.10 -7.46 -8.13
CA PHE A 21 -10.57 -7.37 -6.76
C PHE A 21 -9.04 -7.40 -6.70
N ALA A 22 -8.40 -8.04 -7.68
CA ALA A 22 -6.95 -8.18 -7.71
C ALA A 22 -6.39 -8.35 -9.12
N CYS A 23 -5.09 -8.13 -9.25
CA CYS A 23 -4.31 -8.44 -10.46
C CYS A 23 -3.02 -9.16 -10.05
N VAL A 24 -2.49 -10.04 -10.92
CA VAL A 24 -1.16 -10.63 -10.74
C VAL A 24 -0.25 -10.15 -11.87
N VAL A 25 0.79 -9.40 -11.51
CA VAL A 25 1.76 -8.84 -12.44
C VAL A 25 3.00 -9.73 -12.50
N GLY A 26 3.48 -10.03 -13.71
CA GLY A 26 4.66 -10.87 -13.92
C GLY A 26 4.54 -12.30 -13.39
N GLY A 27 3.33 -12.75 -13.04
CA GLY A 27 3.09 -14.06 -12.42
C GLY A 27 3.58 -14.19 -10.96
N ARG A 28 4.10 -13.11 -10.36
CA ARG A 28 4.78 -13.14 -9.06
C ARG A 28 4.33 -12.06 -8.08
N ALA A 29 3.80 -10.93 -8.57
CA ALA A 29 3.35 -9.83 -7.73
C ALA A 29 1.81 -9.73 -7.70
N LEU A 30 1.21 -9.97 -6.54
CA LEU A 30 -0.24 -9.80 -6.33
C LEU A 30 -0.53 -8.33 -5.99
N VAL A 31 -1.45 -7.71 -6.70
CA VAL A 31 -1.93 -6.35 -6.43
C VAL A 31 -3.37 -6.42 -5.94
N VAL A 32 -3.63 -5.89 -4.74
CA VAL A 32 -4.95 -5.82 -4.07
C VAL A 32 -5.18 -4.42 -3.50
N HIS A 33 -6.39 -4.10 -3.04
CA HIS A 33 -6.65 -2.86 -2.31
C HIS A 33 -6.13 -2.98 -0.87
N GLY A 34 -6.90 -3.56 0.04
CA GLY A 34 -6.55 -3.74 1.45
C GLY A 34 -5.35 -4.64 1.68
N GLY A 35 -5.53 -5.96 1.55
CA GLY A 35 -4.51 -6.94 1.90
C GLY A 35 -4.95 -8.39 1.74
N ILE A 36 -4.39 -9.29 2.57
CA ILE A 36 -4.70 -10.73 2.52
C ILE A 36 -5.53 -11.22 3.71
N GLY A 37 -5.76 -10.35 4.72
CA GLY A 37 -6.42 -10.68 5.98
C GLY A 37 -5.88 -11.95 6.60
N LYS A 38 -6.75 -12.92 6.87
CA LYS A 38 -6.36 -14.22 7.47
C LYS A 38 -5.41 -15.06 6.60
N GLY A 39 -5.25 -14.69 5.32
CA GLY A 39 -4.35 -15.38 4.41
C GLY A 39 -4.73 -16.85 4.19
N THR A 40 -6.02 -17.19 4.22
CA THR A 40 -6.54 -18.57 4.07
C THR A 40 -6.93 -18.93 2.63
N TRP A 41 -7.11 -17.93 1.76
CA TRP A 41 -7.56 -18.10 0.38
C TRP A 41 -6.40 -18.32 -0.61
N ARG A 42 -6.74 -18.73 -1.84
CA ARG A 42 -5.79 -18.98 -2.95
C ARG A 42 -6.17 -18.21 -4.20
N LEU A 43 -5.20 -17.94 -5.07
CA LEU A 43 -5.43 -17.25 -6.35
C LEU A 43 -6.51 -17.90 -7.23
N ASN A 44 -6.66 -19.22 -7.16
CA ASN A 44 -7.70 -19.94 -7.92
C ASN A 44 -9.12 -19.61 -7.43
N GLN A 45 -9.31 -19.36 -6.13
CA GLN A 45 -10.61 -18.92 -5.60
C GLN A 45 -10.96 -17.53 -6.15
N LEU A 46 -9.99 -16.62 -6.19
CA LEU A 46 -10.15 -15.28 -6.77
C LEU A 46 -10.52 -15.31 -8.25
N ARG A 47 -9.91 -16.21 -9.04
CA ARG A 47 -10.25 -16.41 -10.45
C ARG A 47 -11.66 -16.97 -10.67
N ALA A 48 -12.20 -17.71 -9.71
CA ALA A 48 -13.51 -18.34 -9.81
C ALA A 48 -14.68 -17.39 -9.51
N ILE A 49 -14.41 -16.19 -8.99
CA ILE A 49 -15.45 -15.19 -8.72
C ILE A 49 -16.13 -14.77 -10.02
N LYS A 50 -17.44 -15.00 -10.08
CA LYS A 50 -18.30 -14.49 -11.16
C LYS A 50 -18.73 -13.07 -10.84
N ARG A 51 -18.76 -12.22 -11.87
CA ARG A 51 -19.22 -10.83 -11.78
C ARG A 51 -20.56 -10.68 -12.50
N PRO A 52 -21.41 -9.70 -12.11
CA PRO A 52 -21.20 -8.69 -11.07
C PRO A 52 -21.17 -9.27 -9.65
N VAL A 53 -20.49 -8.58 -8.73
CA VAL A 53 -20.50 -8.87 -7.28
C VAL A 53 -21.04 -7.63 -6.57
N THR A 54 -22.27 -7.73 -6.07
CA THR A 54 -22.94 -6.63 -5.36
C THR A 54 -22.51 -6.55 -3.90
N GLY A 55 -22.88 -5.47 -3.22
CA GLY A 55 -22.68 -5.35 -1.77
C GLY A 55 -23.31 -6.49 -0.97
N ASP A 56 -24.51 -6.92 -1.34
CA ASP A 56 -25.19 -8.06 -0.68
C ASP A 56 -24.47 -9.38 -0.92
N ASP A 57 -23.85 -9.55 -2.10
CA ASP A 57 -23.05 -10.73 -2.40
C ASP A 57 -21.82 -10.84 -1.47
N LEU A 58 -21.19 -9.71 -1.12
CA LEU A 58 -20.04 -9.63 -0.21
C LEU A 58 -20.40 -9.96 1.25
N LEU A 59 -21.67 -9.86 1.62
CA LEU A 59 -22.17 -10.20 2.96
C LEU A 59 -22.50 -11.69 3.12
N ARG A 60 -22.48 -12.47 2.03
CA ARG A 60 -22.81 -13.89 2.10
C ARG A 60 -21.70 -14.69 2.80
N PRO A 61 -22.07 -15.75 3.53
CA PRO A 61 -21.09 -16.68 4.09
C PRO A 61 -20.14 -17.22 3.02
N GLY A 62 -18.84 -17.23 3.32
CA GLY A 62 -17.79 -17.65 2.40
C GLY A 62 -17.20 -16.54 1.51
N MET A 63 -17.68 -15.30 1.62
CA MET A 63 -17.11 -14.11 0.95
C MET A 63 -16.28 -13.21 1.88
N GLU A 64 -16.09 -13.61 3.14
CA GLU A 64 -15.38 -12.81 4.16
C GLU A 64 -13.94 -12.48 3.71
N TRP A 65 -13.28 -13.43 3.05
CA TRP A 65 -11.93 -13.23 2.51
C TRP A 65 -11.86 -12.20 1.37
N VAL A 66 -12.98 -11.93 0.67
CA VAL A 66 -13.05 -10.85 -0.33
C VAL A 66 -13.12 -9.50 0.39
N ASN A 67 -13.81 -9.42 1.52
CA ASN A 67 -13.80 -8.23 2.36
C ASN A 67 -12.39 -7.95 2.91
N ASP A 68 -11.63 -8.98 3.28
CA ASP A 68 -10.22 -8.83 3.63
C ASP A 68 -9.39 -8.26 2.45
N ILE A 69 -9.64 -8.69 1.21
CA ILE A 69 -8.95 -8.13 0.03
C ILE A 69 -9.20 -6.63 -0.11
N LEU A 70 -10.39 -6.16 0.28
CA LEU A 70 -10.78 -4.76 0.19
C LEU A 70 -10.31 -3.94 1.41
N TRP A 71 -10.33 -4.51 2.62
CA TRP A 71 -10.28 -3.73 3.86
C TRP A 71 -9.22 -4.17 4.86
N SER A 72 -8.59 -5.33 4.71
CA SER A 72 -7.56 -5.77 5.66
C SER A 72 -6.32 -4.86 5.60
N ASP A 73 -5.64 -4.74 6.73
CA ASP A 73 -4.42 -3.93 6.86
C ASP A 73 -3.25 -4.77 7.39
N PRO A 74 -2.03 -4.58 6.85
CA PRO A 74 -0.83 -5.18 7.44
C PRO A 74 -0.52 -4.51 8.79
N ILE A 75 0.06 -5.28 9.71
CA ILE A 75 0.61 -4.77 10.95
C ILE A 75 2.01 -4.19 10.65
N GLU A 76 2.36 -3.04 11.22
CA GLU A 76 3.70 -2.47 11.01
C GLU A 76 4.78 -3.37 11.62
N ASP A 77 5.94 -3.46 10.98
CA ASP A 77 7.05 -4.32 11.44
C ASP A 77 7.63 -3.87 12.80
N ASP A 78 7.40 -2.62 13.20
CA ASP A 78 7.81 -2.01 14.47
C ASP A 78 6.66 -1.89 15.50
N ALA A 79 5.56 -2.61 15.28
CA ALA A 79 4.45 -2.67 16.24
C ALA A 79 4.83 -3.42 17.54
N ASP A 80 3.92 -3.37 18.52
CA ASP A 80 4.06 -4.12 19.78
C ASP A 80 4.34 -5.62 19.50
N GLU A 81 5.25 -6.22 20.28
CA GLU A 81 5.65 -7.62 20.14
C GLU A 81 4.47 -8.61 20.16
N GLN A 82 3.36 -8.25 20.81
CA GLN A 82 2.15 -9.08 20.85
C GLN A 82 1.37 -9.08 19.52
N LEU A 83 1.61 -8.11 18.64
CA LEU A 83 0.88 -7.91 17.38
C LEU A 83 1.69 -8.33 16.15
N ILE A 84 3.02 -8.48 16.26
CA ILE A 84 3.90 -8.78 15.12
C ILE A 84 3.86 -10.26 14.67
N PHE A 85 2.90 -11.06 15.15
CA PHE A 85 2.76 -12.45 14.73
C PHE A 85 1.31 -12.91 14.61
N GLY A 86 0.95 -13.43 13.45
CA GLY A 86 -0.36 -14.01 13.18
C GLY A 86 -1.36 -12.98 12.69
N VAL A 87 -2.60 -13.16 13.13
CA VAL A 87 -3.78 -12.43 12.66
C VAL A 87 -4.45 -11.82 13.87
N HIS A 88 -4.84 -10.55 13.78
CA HIS A 88 -5.47 -9.81 14.87
C HIS A 88 -6.77 -9.14 14.40
N GLU A 89 -7.59 -8.73 15.36
CA GLU A 89 -8.80 -7.97 15.08
C GLU A 89 -8.45 -6.65 14.38
N SER A 90 -9.25 -6.26 13.40
CA SER A 90 -9.12 -4.98 12.72
C SER A 90 -10.03 -3.93 13.34
N PRO A 91 -9.58 -2.67 13.51
CA PRO A 91 -10.48 -1.56 13.82
C PRO A 91 -11.49 -1.27 12.70
N ARG A 92 -11.34 -1.90 11.52
CA ARG A 92 -12.29 -1.82 10.40
C ARG A 92 -13.39 -2.88 10.46
N SER A 93 -13.29 -3.82 11.39
CA SER A 93 -14.34 -4.79 11.61
C SER A 93 -15.63 -4.10 12.01
N SER A 94 -16.74 -4.67 11.56
CA SER A 94 -18.09 -4.24 11.90
C SER A 94 -18.94 -5.46 12.25
N LYS A 95 -20.16 -5.24 12.73
CA LYS A 95 -21.10 -6.34 13.04
C LYS A 95 -21.34 -7.27 11.85
N THR A 96 -21.16 -6.78 10.63
CA THR A 96 -21.44 -7.52 9.39
C THR A 96 -20.19 -7.89 8.60
N HIS A 97 -19.02 -7.40 8.99
CA HIS A 97 -17.75 -7.67 8.30
C HIS A 97 -16.66 -8.00 9.31
N ASP A 98 -16.21 -9.24 9.31
CA ASP A 98 -15.03 -9.68 10.04
C ASP A 98 -13.79 -9.40 9.19
N ILE A 99 -13.07 -8.32 9.50
CA ILE A 99 -11.84 -7.91 8.84
C ILE A 99 -10.67 -8.19 9.77
N SER A 100 -9.60 -8.75 9.24
CA SER A 100 -8.40 -8.99 10.04
C SER A 100 -7.26 -8.04 9.70
N THR A 101 -6.42 -7.76 10.70
CA THR A 101 -5.05 -7.30 10.46
C THR A 101 -4.10 -8.50 10.44
N PHE A 102 -2.98 -8.39 9.73
CA PHE A 102 -2.07 -9.53 9.52
C PHE A 102 -0.61 -9.13 9.63
N ALA A 103 0.19 -9.98 10.26
CA ALA A 103 1.62 -9.77 10.43
C ALA A 103 2.46 -10.45 9.33
N TRP A 104 3.78 -10.24 9.38
CA TRP A 104 4.75 -10.68 8.38
C TRP A 104 4.70 -12.20 8.11
N ASN A 105 4.48 -13.02 9.13
CA ASN A 105 4.44 -14.48 9.00
C ASN A 105 3.24 -14.97 8.17
N VAL A 106 2.11 -14.25 8.23
CA VAL A 106 0.92 -14.52 7.41
C VAL A 106 1.21 -14.19 5.94
N THR A 107 1.86 -13.03 5.68
CA THR A 107 2.32 -12.66 4.35
C THR A 107 3.28 -13.69 3.77
N LYS A 108 4.30 -14.10 4.55
CA LYS A 108 5.28 -15.10 4.15
C LYS A 108 4.63 -16.43 3.75
N THR A 109 3.72 -16.92 4.60
CA THR A 109 2.99 -18.17 4.36
C THR A 109 2.09 -18.06 3.12
N PHE A 110 1.37 -16.95 2.98
CA PHE A 110 0.49 -16.73 1.83
C PHE A 110 1.27 -16.65 0.52
N CYS A 111 2.39 -15.92 0.50
CA CYS A 111 3.26 -15.80 -0.67
C CYS A 111 3.82 -17.17 -1.08
N ALA A 112 4.39 -17.92 -0.13
CA ALA A 112 4.92 -19.26 -0.38
C ALA A 112 3.86 -20.20 -0.95
N ARG A 113 2.64 -20.21 -0.38
CA ARG A 113 1.54 -21.09 -0.82
C ARG A 113 1.03 -20.76 -2.23
N ASN A 114 1.12 -19.50 -2.65
CA ASN A 114 0.60 -19.03 -3.94
C ASN A 114 1.70 -18.81 -4.99
N GLY A 115 2.97 -19.10 -4.68
CA GLY A 115 4.10 -18.88 -5.59
C GLY A 115 4.36 -17.40 -5.88
N LEU A 116 4.01 -16.51 -4.95
CA LEU A 116 4.20 -15.06 -5.07
C LEU A 116 5.51 -14.63 -4.41
N SER A 117 6.13 -13.58 -4.94
CA SER A 117 7.28 -12.92 -4.32
C SER A 117 6.92 -11.58 -3.70
N LEU A 118 5.75 -11.04 -4.01
CA LEU A 118 5.36 -9.70 -3.59
C LEU A 118 3.84 -9.54 -3.50
N ILE A 119 3.40 -8.81 -2.48
CA ILE A 119 2.05 -8.25 -2.37
C ILE A 119 2.16 -6.74 -2.45
N ILE A 120 1.40 -6.12 -3.35
CA ILE A 120 1.28 -4.67 -3.48
C ILE A 120 -0.14 -4.29 -3.08
N ARG A 121 -0.24 -3.29 -2.20
CA ARG A 121 -1.53 -2.86 -1.64
C ARG A 121 -1.59 -1.35 -1.44
N SER A 122 -2.80 -0.82 -1.30
CA SER A 122 -3.08 0.60 -1.02
C SER A 122 -4.32 0.70 -0.16
N HIS A 123 -4.45 1.62 0.80
CA HIS A 123 -5.64 1.71 1.67
C HIS A 123 -5.42 2.73 2.78
N GLN A 124 -4.17 2.78 3.27
CA GLN A 124 -3.73 3.54 4.42
C GLN A 124 -2.76 4.62 3.93
N ALA A 125 -3.02 5.85 4.35
CA ALA A 125 -2.07 6.94 4.29
C ALA A 125 -1.22 6.93 5.57
N LYS A 126 0.09 7.18 5.45
CA LYS A 126 0.98 7.37 6.60
C LYS A 126 1.24 8.87 6.77
N LYS A 127 0.90 9.43 7.94
CA LYS A 127 1.16 10.84 8.25
C LYS A 127 2.64 11.16 8.08
N ASN A 128 2.95 12.26 7.37
CA ASN A 128 4.30 12.63 6.95
C ASN A 128 5.06 11.55 6.15
N GLY A 129 4.42 10.46 5.74
CA GLY A 129 5.03 9.35 5.01
C GLY A 129 5.48 9.76 3.60
N ARG A 130 6.24 8.88 2.95
CA ARG A 130 6.83 9.11 1.62
C ARG A 130 5.98 8.61 0.44
N GLY A 131 4.72 8.28 0.70
CA GLY A 131 3.78 7.73 -0.28
C GLY A 131 3.91 6.23 -0.51
N PHE A 132 4.90 5.55 0.08
CA PHE A 132 5.00 4.09 0.07
C PHE A 132 5.87 3.57 1.21
N ASP A 133 5.64 2.31 1.61
CA ASP A 133 6.41 1.57 2.61
C ASP A 133 6.69 0.15 2.11
N ILE A 134 7.83 -0.40 2.52
CA ILE A 134 8.22 -1.80 2.28
C ILE A 134 8.16 -2.47 3.64
N MET A 135 7.41 -3.56 3.72
CA MET A 135 7.00 -4.20 4.97
C MET A 135 7.17 -5.72 4.86
N HIS A 136 7.09 -6.42 5.99
CA HIS A 136 6.99 -7.88 6.06
C HIS A 136 8.12 -8.58 5.29
N GLU A 137 9.37 -8.29 5.67
CA GLU A 137 10.57 -8.86 5.03
C GLU A 137 10.64 -8.58 3.52
N SER A 138 10.18 -7.40 3.07
CA SER A 138 10.07 -6.99 1.67
C SER A 138 9.06 -7.77 0.83
N LEU A 139 8.24 -8.64 1.43
CA LEU A 139 7.18 -9.37 0.73
C LEU A 139 5.90 -8.53 0.55
N LEU A 140 5.82 -7.35 1.18
CA LEU A 140 4.69 -6.44 1.05
C LEU A 140 5.15 -5.01 0.76
N VAL A 141 4.50 -4.36 -0.21
CA VAL A 141 4.65 -2.92 -0.46
C VAL A 141 3.30 -2.25 -0.32
N ARG A 142 3.23 -1.28 0.58
CA ARG A 142 2.11 -0.34 0.67
C ARG A 142 2.42 0.88 -0.21
N VAL A 143 1.49 1.29 -1.06
CA VAL A 143 1.57 2.54 -1.84
C VAL A 143 0.33 3.41 -1.60
N PHE A 144 0.51 4.73 -1.60
CA PHE A 144 -0.55 5.71 -1.48
C PHE A 144 -0.28 6.91 -2.40
N SER A 145 -1.21 7.18 -3.31
CA SER A 145 -0.96 8.11 -4.43
C SER A 145 -1.42 9.54 -4.18
N ALA A 146 -2.23 9.80 -3.14
CA ALA A 146 -2.71 11.14 -2.81
C ALA A 146 -1.75 11.83 -1.83
N ARG A 147 -1.00 12.83 -2.29
CA ARG A 147 -0.16 13.67 -1.39
C ARG A 147 -1.02 14.61 -0.55
N ASP A 148 -0.50 15.01 0.61
CA ASP A 148 -1.14 15.95 1.54
C ASP A 148 -2.58 15.55 1.93
N TYR A 149 -2.86 14.24 1.93
CA TYR A 149 -4.18 13.68 2.21
C TYR A 149 -4.64 14.12 3.60
N GLU A 150 -5.81 14.75 3.67
CA GLU A 150 -6.36 15.34 4.91
C GLU A 150 -5.36 16.26 5.64
N ARG A 151 -4.47 16.94 4.90
CA ARG A 151 -3.43 17.83 5.45
C ARG A 151 -2.38 17.10 6.31
N ASN A 152 -2.20 15.80 6.13
CA ASN A 152 -1.24 14.99 6.88
C ASN A 152 0.23 15.11 6.42
N GLY A 153 0.53 15.98 5.45
CA GLY A 153 1.90 16.23 4.98
C GLY A 153 2.58 15.02 4.32
N ASN A 154 1.84 13.97 3.98
CA ASN A 154 2.38 12.81 3.30
C ASN A 154 2.71 13.12 1.83
N ASP A 155 3.74 12.48 1.31
CA ASP A 155 3.99 12.45 -0.13
C ASP A 155 3.01 11.46 -0.80
N GLY A 156 2.85 11.57 -2.11
CA GLY A 156 2.18 10.56 -2.94
C GLY A 156 3.21 9.75 -3.70
N ALA A 157 2.92 8.49 -4.03
CA ALA A 157 3.80 7.70 -4.89
C ALA A 157 3.01 6.86 -5.90
N VAL A 158 3.67 6.53 -7.00
CA VAL A 158 3.25 5.49 -7.95
C VAL A 158 4.36 4.46 -8.10
N LEU A 159 4.01 3.20 -8.31
CA LEU A 159 4.98 2.13 -8.50
C LEU A 159 5.11 1.80 -9.98
N LEU A 160 6.33 1.87 -10.51
CA LEU A 160 6.68 1.34 -11.82
C LEU A 160 7.15 -0.10 -11.65
N LEU A 161 6.39 -1.05 -12.20
CA LEU A 161 6.75 -2.45 -12.22
C LEU A 161 7.35 -2.79 -13.57
N SER A 162 8.51 -3.44 -13.58
CA SER A 162 9.11 -4.02 -14.79
C SER A 162 9.34 -5.51 -14.57
N LYS A 163 9.21 -6.29 -15.64
CA LYS A 163 9.54 -7.71 -15.65
C LYS A 163 10.86 -7.85 -16.41
N GLU A 164 11.86 -8.41 -15.74
CA GLU A 164 13.16 -8.69 -16.33
C GLU A 164 13.14 -10.06 -17.05
N ASP A 165 14.15 -10.30 -17.89
CA ASP A 165 14.25 -11.50 -18.73
C ASP A 165 14.37 -12.81 -17.93
N ASP A 166 14.94 -12.74 -16.73
CA ASP A 166 15.06 -13.87 -15.79
C ASP A 166 13.77 -14.16 -15.00
N GLY A 167 12.70 -13.39 -15.27
CA GLY A 167 11.41 -13.49 -14.59
C GLY A 167 11.33 -12.73 -13.27
N LEU A 168 12.37 -11.98 -12.90
CA LEU A 168 12.33 -11.07 -11.75
C LEU A 168 11.35 -9.91 -12.02
N VAL A 169 10.62 -9.50 -10.98
CA VAL A 169 9.78 -8.30 -11.02
C VAL A 169 10.49 -7.21 -10.22
N THR A 170 10.90 -6.14 -10.91
CA THR A 170 11.49 -4.96 -10.28
C THR A 170 10.40 -3.94 -9.96
N VAL A 171 10.48 -3.31 -8.79
CA VAL A 171 9.51 -2.31 -8.34
C VAL A 171 10.23 -1.00 -8.03
N ARG A 172 9.93 0.03 -8.81
CA ARG A 172 10.52 1.35 -8.64
C ARG A 172 9.46 2.40 -8.26
N PRO A 173 9.53 2.97 -7.05
CA PRO A 173 8.62 4.03 -6.64
C PRO A 173 9.01 5.37 -7.30
N GLN A 174 8.02 6.09 -7.81
CA GLN A 174 8.12 7.49 -8.21
C GLN A 174 7.32 8.34 -7.23
N VAL A 175 8.00 9.25 -6.53
CA VAL A 175 7.42 10.02 -5.42
C VAL A 175 7.08 11.44 -5.86
N LEU A 176 5.83 11.82 -5.64
CA LEU A 176 5.35 13.19 -5.71
C LEU A 176 5.34 13.81 -4.31
N ARG A 177 6.31 14.70 -4.05
CA ARG A 177 6.49 15.33 -2.74
C ARG A 177 5.28 16.19 -2.32
N SER A 178 4.98 16.16 -1.03
CA SER A 178 4.06 17.04 -0.32
C SER A 178 4.39 18.51 -0.59
N LEU A 179 3.34 19.32 -0.80
CA LEU A 179 3.47 20.76 -0.96
C LEU A 179 3.96 21.42 0.33
N ALA A 180 3.50 20.94 1.49
CA ALA A 180 3.94 21.46 2.78
C ALA A 180 5.45 21.24 2.98
N LYS A 181 5.93 20.02 2.71
CA LYS A 181 7.38 19.69 2.78
C LYS A 181 8.20 20.49 1.76
N ALA A 182 7.71 20.64 0.53
CA ALA A 182 8.41 21.39 -0.52
C ALA A 182 8.57 22.87 -0.17
N ARG A 183 7.52 23.50 0.38
CA ARG A 183 7.54 24.90 0.83
C ARG A 183 8.51 25.13 1.99
N GLN A 184 8.55 24.21 2.96
CA GLN A 184 9.50 24.29 4.08
C GLN A 184 10.95 24.22 3.61
N SER A 185 11.27 23.34 2.66
CA SER A 185 12.61 23.29 2.06
C SER A 185 12.95 24.59 1.32
N ALA A 186 12.03 25.14 0.53
CA ALA A 186 12.26 26.41 -0.16
C ALA A 186 12.45 27.59 0.80
N ALA A 187 11.66 27.67 1.88
CA ALA A 187 11.79 28.70 2.90
C ALA A 187 13.08 28.56 3.73
N GLY A 188 13.56 27.33 3.97
CA GLY A 188 14.84 27.07 4.60
C GLY A 188 16.03 27.51 3.74
N LEU A 189 15.93 27.42 2.41
CA LEU A 189 16.94 27.95 1.48
C LEU A 189 16.94 29.49 1.39
N LEU A 190 15.84 30.16 1.74
CA LEU A 190 15.69 31.62 1.64
C LEU A 190 16.06 32.37 2.92
N ARG A 191 16.57 31.70 3.96
CA ARG A 191 17.12 32.38 5.15
C ARG A 191 18.56 32.81 4.86
N PRO A 192 18.89 34.12 4.85
CA PRO A 192 20.27 34.57 4.83
C PRO A 192 21.00 34.04 6.06
N GLN A 193 22.21 33.51 5.87
CA GLN A 193 23.12 33.24 6.97
C GLN A 193 23.69 34.58 7.44
N ASP A 194 22.98 35.27 8.32
CA ASP A 194 23.50 36.44 9.02
C ASP A 194 24.01 36.02 10.40
N GLY A 195 25.33 36.07 10.61
CA GLY A 195 25.92 36.10 11.96
C GLY A 195 27.20 35.30 12.20
N VAL A 196 28.33 35.99 12.05
CA VAL A 196 29.72 35.69 12.44
C VAL A 196 29.88 34.94 13.79
N GLY A 197 30.69 33.88 13.78
CA GLY A 197 31.28 33.23 14.95
C GLY A 197 32.53 32.42 14.57
N GLN A 198 33.67 32.76 15.17
CA GLN A 198 35.00 32.23 14.86
C GLN A 198 35.17 30.73 15.16
N GLY A 199 35.90 30.04 14.27
CA GLY A 199 36.90 29.01 14.59
C GLY A 199 36.41 27.62 15.04
N THR A 200 36.52 26.62 14.17
CA THR A 200 37.49 25.49 14.25
C THR A 200 37.10 24.39 13.26
N GLU A 201 38.12 23.76 12.68
CA GLU A 201 38.05 22.73 11.64
C GLU A 201 37.38 21.43 12.12
N SER A 202 36.56 20.79 11.27
CA SER A 202 36.83 19.47 10.69
C SER A 202 35.58 18.84 10.05
N GLY A 203 35.79 18.13 8.93
CA GLY A 203 34.88 17.07 8.47
C GLY A 203 33.78 17.45 7.48
N ALA A 204 34.14 17.81 6.25
CA ALA A 204 33.18 17.87 5.15
C ALA A 204 32.72 16.46 4.73
N LEU A 205 31.43 16.14 4.93
CA LEU A 205 30.72 15.09 4.21
C LEU A 205 29.58 15.75 3.42
N THR A 206 29.82 15.89 2.11
CA THR A 206 28.84 16.40 1.16
C THR A 206 27.82 15.29 0.86
N GLU A 207 26.59 15.46 1.36
CA GLU A 207 25.47 14.62 0.91
C GLU A 207 25.09 14.97 -0.53
N ARG A 208 25.29 14.01 -1.44
CA ARG A 208 24.80 14.09 -2.81
C ARG A 208 23.30 13.77 -2.86
N PRO A 209 22.47 14.57 -3.56
CA PRO A 209 21.09 14.20 -3.80
C PRO A 209 21.02 13.14 -4.90
N GLY A 210 20.36 12.01 -4.62
CA GLY A 210 20.01 11.00 -5.61
C GLY A 210 20.66 9.63 -5.40
N LYS A 211 20.28 8.93 -4.32
CA LYS A 211 20.33 7.47 -4.35
C LYS A 211 19.02 6.96 -4.93
N LYS A 212 19.10 6.36 -6.13
CA LYS A 212 18.08 5.42 -6.62
C LYS A 212 17.96 4.33 -5.55
N THR A 213 16.85 4.27 -4.84
CA THR A 213 16.53 3.08 -4.04
C THR A 213 16.03 2.03 -5.01
N GLU A 214 16.97 1.26 -5.55
CA GLU A 214 16.70 0.08 -6.37
C GLU A 214 16.65 -1.10 -5.39
N LEU A 215 15.45 -1.62 -5.11
CA LEU A 215 15.35 -2.90 -4.42
C LEU A 215 15.53 -4.01 -5.45
N LYS A 216 16.75 -4.56 -5.48
CA LYS A 216 16.97 -5.89 -6.03
C LYS A 216 16.61 -6.89 -4.92
N MET A 217 15.52 -7.62 -5.11
CA MET A 217 15.24 -8.80 -4.29
C MET A 217 16.00 -9.97 -4.93
N GLU A 218 17.13 -10.35 -4.33
CA GLU A 218 17.78 -11.61 -4.64
C GLU A 218 17.22 -12.74 -3.76
N ARG A 219 17.42 -13.97 -4.23
CA ARG A 219 16.68 -15.20 -3.91
C ARG A 219 16.70 -15.64 -2.44
#